data_AF-A0A960YDC6-F1
#
_entry.id   AF-A0A960YDC6-F1
#
_cell.length_a   1.000
_cell.length_b   1.000
_cell.length_c   1.000
_cell.angle_alpha   90.00
_cell.angle_beta   90.00
_cell.angle_gamma   90.00
#
_symmetry.space_group_name_H-M   'P 1'
#
loop_
_entity.id
_entity.type
_entity.pdbx_description
1 polymer ?
#
loop_
_entity_poly.entity_id
_entity_poly.type
_entity_poly.pdbx_seq_one_letter_code
_entity_poly.pdbx_strand_id
1 'polypeptide(L)'
;LIENTVKHLLAVLIALLFYSFIYTELEQVKMANLSEFLSLISILLVTVCFANFASSYEISDIEGPWMRMLSQTASSVFIILIALLLETMVLAIKIVYPKLFRLSLGFTLLLYLGIVLYDYWDFVRCFARKKV
;
A
#
# COMPACT_ATOMS: atom_id res chain seq x y z
N LEU A 1 -1.63 17.99 0.20
CA LEU A 1 -0.32 17.87 -0.49
C LEU A 1 0.77 17.48 0.50
N ILE A 2 1.23 18.36 1.40
CA ILE A 2 2.26 18.02 2.40
C ILE A 2 1.86 16.81 3.24
N GLU A 3 0.63 16.78 3.78
CA GLU A 3 0.09 15.63 4.54
C GLU A 3 0.22 14.31 3.76
N ASN A 4 -0.11 14.32 2.48
CA ASN A 4 -0.02 13.16 1.61
C ASN A 4 1.44 12.74 1.36
N THR A 5 2.34 13.70 1.17
CA THR A 5 3.77 13.43 1.00
C THR A 5 4.36 12.78 2.24
N VAL A 6 4.05 13.30 3.42
CA VAL A 6 4.49 12.72 4.69
C VAL A 6 3.94 11.31 4.87
N LYS A 7 2.66 11.09 4.56
CA LYS A 7 2.01 9.77 4.61
C LYS A 7 2.74 8.73 3.76
N HIS A 8 3.03 9.03 2.49
CA HIS A 8 3.71 8.11 1.59
C HIS A 8 5.17 7.88 1.99
N LEU A 9 5.88 8.92 2.44
CA LEU A 9 7.25 8.78 2.94
C LEU A 9 7.30 7.90 4.19
N LEU A 10 6.34 8.05 5.10
CA LEU A 10 6.21 7.24 6.30
C LEU A 10 5.87 5.78 5.93
N ALA A 11 5.01 5.54 4.95
CA ALA A 11 4.72 4.20 4.46
C ALA A 11 5.96 3.49 3.90
N VAL A 12 6.77 4.18 3.09
CA VAL A 12 8.03 3.64 2.57
C VAL A 12 9.03 3.38 3.71
N LEU A 13 9.14 4.29 4.68
CA LEU A 13 10.06 4.12 5.81
C LEU A 13 9.66 2.94 6.70
N ILE A 14 8.35 2.76 6.95
CA ILE A 14 7.85 1.60 7.68
C ILE A 14 8.13 0.31 6.92
N ALA A 15 7.87 0.26 5.61
CA ALA A 15 8.19 -0.91 4.79
C ALA A 15 9.68 -1.27 4.92
N LEU A 16 10.58 -0.31 4.72
CA LEU A 16 12.03 -0.51 4.88
C LEU A 16 12.43 -1.01 6.27
N LEU A 17 11.78 -0.53 7.33
CA LEU A 17 12.05 -0.97 8.70
C LEU A 17 11.61 -2.44 8.91
N PHE A 18 10.47 -2.82 8.31
CA PHE A 18 9.92 -4.17 8.41
C PHE A 18 10.55 -5.16 7.41
N TYR A 19 11.28 -4.69 6.40
CA TYR A 19 11.94 -5.54 5.39
C TYR A 19 12.66 -6.74 6.02
N SER A 20 13.55 -6.49 6.99
CA SER A 20 14.38 -7.55 7.59
C SER A 20 13.54 -8.55 8.37
N PHE A 21 12.50 -8.06 9.06
CA PHE A 21 11.59 -8.91 9.82
C PHE A 21 10.80 -9.82 8.87
N ILE A 22 10.15 -9.25 7.86
CA ILE A 22 9.38 -9.98 6.85
C ILE A 22 10.27 -11.02 6.15
N TYR A 23 11.47 -10.64 5.74
CA TYR A 23 12.41 -11.55 5.06
C TYR A 23 12.74 -12.77 5.93
N THR A 24 13.05 -12.55 7.21
CA THR A 24 13.43 -13.62 8.15
C THR A 24 12.26 -14.57 8.42
N GLU A 25 11.04 -14.03 8.55
CA GLU A 25 9.84 -14.85 8.74
C GLU A 25 9.50 -15.66 7.48
N LEU A 26 9.69 -15.10 6.28
CA LEU A 26 9.45 -15.80 5.02
C LEU A 26 10.42 -16.96 4.76
N GLU A 27 11.70 -16.83 5.16
CA GLU A 27 12.67 -17.92 5.02
C GLU A 27 12.33 -19.15 5.88
N GLN A 28 11.60 -18.95 6.98
CA GLN A 28 11.16 -20.05 7.85
C GLN A 28 9.95 -20.81 7.27
N VAL A 29 9.23 -20.22 6.31
CA VAL A 29 8.09 -20.87 5.67
C VAL A 29 8.59 -21.95 4.71
N LYS A 30 8.06 -23.18 4.86
CA LYS A 30 8.36 -24.27 3.93
C LYS A 30 8.01 -23.87 2.50
N MET A 31 8.90 -24.13 1.54
CA MET A 31 8.70 -23.83 0.12
C MET A 31 7.35 -24.32 -0.44
N ALA A 32 6.86 -25.48 0.02
CA ALA A 32 5.57 -26.03 -0.39
C ALA A 32 4.37 -25.12 -0.03
N ASN A 33 4.49 -24.34 1.05
CA ASN A 33 3.42 -23.48 1.55
C ASN A 33 3.51 -22.04 1.01
N LEU A 34 4.63 -21.67 0.36
CA LEU A 34 4.84 -20.31 -0.14
C LEU A 34 3.87 -19.95 -1.29
N SER A 35 3.42 -20.93 -2.09
CA SER A 35 2.43 -20.68 -3.14
C SER A 35 1.04 -20.33 -2.58
N GLU A 36 0.62 -21.04 -1.53
CA GLU A 36 -0.64 -20.76 -0.82
C GLU A 36 -0.55 -19.40 -0.10
N PHE A 37 0.60 -19.13 0.52
CA PHE A 37 0.89 -17.85 1.16
C PHE A 37 0.84 -16.68 0.15
N LEU A 38 1.46 -16.81 -1.02
CA LEU A 38 1.37 -15.81 -2.10
C LEU A 38 -0.07 -15.55 -2.53
N SER A 39 -0.90 -16.59 -2.57
CA SER A 39 -2.32 -16.45 -2.91
C SER A 39 -3.07 -15.67 -1.84
N LEU A 40 -2.82 -15.97 -0.56
CA LEU A 40 -3.39 -15.25 0.57
C LEU A 40 -2.98 -13.77 0.57
N ILE A 41 -1.69 -13.47 0.37
CA ILE A 41 -1.18 -12.10 0.29
C ILE A 41 -1.80 -11.34 -0.88
N SER A 42 -2.00 -12.00 -2.03
CA SER A 42 -2.64 -11.39 -3.20
C SER A 42 -4.10 -11.01 -2.92
N ILE A 43 -4.85 -11.88 -2.26
CA ILE A 43 -6.25 -11.61 -1.87
C ILE A 43 -6.32 -10.45 -0.87
N LEU A 44 -5.44 -10.45 0.15
CA LEU A 44 -5.36 -9.36 1.12
C LEU A 44 -5.01 -8.04 0.44
N LEU A 45 -4.02 -8.04 -0.46
CA LEU A 45 -3.61 -6.84 -1.20
C LEU A 45 -4.77 -6.26 -2.01
N VAL A 46 -5.47 -7.10 -2.77
CA VAL A 46 -6.64 -6.67 -3.55
C VAL A 46 -7.73 -6.10 -2.62
N THR A 47 -8.00 -6.77 -1.51
CA THR A 47 -9.00 -6.32 -0.52
C THR A 47 -8.65 -4.96 0.08
N VAL A 48 -7.38 -4.77 0.48
CA VAL A 48 -6.91 -3.50 1.05
C VAL A 48 -6.93 -2.39 -0.01
N CYS A 49 -6.55 -2.68 -1.27
CA CYS A 49 -6.68 -1.72 -2.36
C CYS A 49 -8.14 -1.31 -2.58
N PHE A 50 -9.08 -2.25 -2.59
CA PHE A 50 -10.51 -1.94 -2.69
C PHE A 50 -10.99 -1.09 -1.50
N ALA A 51 -10.62 -1.44 -0.28
CA ALA A 51 -10.96 -0.66 0.90
C ALA A 51 -10.40 0.76 0.84
N ASN A 52 -9.16 0.93 0.37
CA ASN A 52 -8.53 2.23 0.19
C ASN A 52 -9.25 3.07 -0.87
N PHE A 53 -9.60 2.47 -2.02
CA PHE A 53 -10.31 3.17 -3.10
C PHE A 53 -11.77 3.48 -2.75
N ALA A 54 -12.44 2.60 -2.01
CA ALA A 54 -13.80 2.83 -1.52
C ALA A 54 -13.85 3.94 -0.45
N SER A 55 -12.78 4.11 0.32
CA SER A 55 -12.66 5.15 1.35
C SER A 55 -12.29 6.54 0.79
N SER A 56 -12.66 6.82 -0.47
CA SER A 56 -12.31 8.08 -1.17
C SER A 56 -12.65 9.32 -0.35
N TYR A 57 -11.77 10.32 -0.43
CA TYR A 57 -11.93 11.64 0.15
C TYR A 57 -13.15 12.38 -0.43
N GLU A 58 -13.64 11.99 -1.60
CA GLU A 58 -14.84 12.55 -2.25
C GLU A 58 -16.13 12.12 -1.55
N ILE A 59 -16.20 10.86 -1.09
CA ILE A 59 -17.41 10.29 -0.49
C ILE A 59 -17.54 10.71 0.98
N SER A 60 -16.41 10.97 1.64
CA SER A 60 -16.33 11.16 3.10
C SER A 60 -16.68 12.57 3.58
N ASP A 61 -17.41 13.36 2.77
CA ASP A 61 -17.86 14.75 2.98
C ASP A 61 -17.12 15.45 4.13
N ILE A 62 -15.88 15.85 3.83
CA ILE A 62 -14.88 16.17 4.86
C ILE A 62 -15.18 17.52 5.51
N GLU A 63 -16.25 17.62 6.28
CA GLU A 63 -16.66 18.81 7.00
C GLU A 63 -15.88 18.90 8.31
N GLY A 64 -14.86 19.75 8.31
CA GLY A 64 -14.08 20.09 9.49
C GLY A 64 -12.75 19.33 9.66
N PRO A 65 -11.91 19.81 10.59
CA PRO A 65 -10.53 19.33 10.77
C PRO A 65 -10.46 17.89 11.28
N TRP A 66 -11.41 17.46 12.12
CA TRP A 66 -11.42 16.11 12.69
C TRP A 66 -11.75 15.03 11.66
N MET A 67 -12.77 15.26 10.82
CA MET A 67 -13.14 14.37 9.72
C MET A 67 -11.96 14.21 8.74
N ARG A 68 -11.26 15.32 8.45
CA ARG A 68 -10.06 15.32 7.62
C ARG A 68 -8.94 14.49 8.23
N MET A 69 -8.65 14.68 9.52
CA MET A 69 -7.60 13.94 10.21
C MET A 69 -7.90 12.43 10.25
N LEU A 70 -9.15 12.06 10.51
CA LEU A 70 -9.59 10.66 10.54
C LEU A 70 -9.44 10.01 9.15
N SER A 71 -9.91 10.68 8.11
CA SER A 71 -9.79 10.20 6.72
C SER A 71 -8.33 10.08 6.26
N GLN A 72 -7.47 11.06 6.64
CA GLN A 72 -6.02 10.97 6.42
C GLN A 72 -5.41 9.77 7.14
N THR A 73 -5.78 9.54 8.40
CA THR A 73 -5.25 8.43 9.21
C THR A 73 -5.67 7.08 8.63
N ALA A 74 -6.95 6.93 8.27
CA ALA A 74 -7.49 5.69 7.69
C ALA A 74 -6.78 5.35 6.37
N SER A 75 -6.68 6.31 5.44
CA SER A 75 -5.93 6.13 4.19
C SER A 75 -4.44 5.82 4.45
N SER A 76 -3.82 6.45 5.46
CA SER A 76 -2.43 6.15 5.84
C SER A 76 -2.24 4.70 6.24
N VAL A 77 -3.14 4.16 7.05
CA VAL A 77 -3.11 2.75 7.47
C VAL A 77 -3.21 1.83 6.25
N PHE A 78 -4.13 2.11 5.33
CA PHE A 78 -4.26 1.30 4.11
C PHE A 78 -3.03 1.38 3.21
N ILE A 79 -2.43 2.55 3.03
CA ILE A 79 -1.22 2.71 2.23
C ILE A 79 -0.03 1.98 2.86
N ILE A 80 0.11 2.01 4.19
CA ILE A 80 1.13 1.25 4.92
C ILE A 80 0.90 -0.25 4.70
N LEU A 81 -0.33 -0.73 4.86
CA LEU A 81 -0.68 -2.13 4.63
C LEU A 81 -0.39 -2.57 3.18
N ILE A 82 -0.73 -1.74 2.20
CA ILE A 82 -0.42 -1.99 0.79
C ILE A 82 1.10 -2.11 0.59
N ALA A 83 1.88 -1.18 1.14
CA ALA A 83 3.34 -1.20 1.01
C ALA A 83 3.94 -2.49 1.59
N LEU A 84 3.53 -2.88 2.80
CA LEU A 84 3.99 -4.10 3.46
C LEU A 84 3.57 -5.37 2.71
N LEU A 85 2.34 -5.43 2.18
CA LEU A 85 1.86 -6.57 1.40
C LEU A 85 2.61 -6.69 0.06
N LEU A 86 2.85 -5.58 -0.63
CA LEU A 86 3.63 -5.53 -1.86
C LEU A 86 5.08 -5.97 -1.63
N GLU A 87 5.71 -5.50 -0.55
CA GLU A 87 7.04 -5.91 -0.13
C GLU A 87 7.10 -7.41 0.17
N THR A 88 6.15 -7.91 0.97
CA THR A 88 6.02 -9.33 1.29
C THR A 88 5.89 -10.18 0.02
N MET A 89 5.06 -9.76 -0.94
CA MET A 89 4.88 -10.43 -2.21
C MET A 89 6.17 -10.48 -3.03
N VAL A 90 6.89 -9.35 -3.14
CA VAL A 90 8.17 -9.28 -3.86
C VAL A 90 9.24 -10.17 -3.22
N LEU A 91 9.31 -10.18 -1.89
CA LEU A 91 10.23 -11.04 -1.15
C LEU A 91 9.90 -12.52 -1.31
N ALA A 92 8.63 -12.91 -1.22
CA ALA A 92 8.21 -14.27 -1.47
C ALA A 92 8.54 -14.70 -2.92
N ILE A 93 8.34 -13.82 -3.91
CA ILE A 93 8.75 -14.09 -5.31
C ILE A 93 10.27 -14.21 -5.44
N LYS A 94 11.06 -13.42 -4.70
CA LYS A 94 12.53 -13.55 -4.69
C LYS A 94 12.97 -14.94 -4.22
N ILE A 95 12.30 -15.48 -3.20
CA ILE A 95 12.60 -16.79 -2.61
C ILE A 95 12.17 -17.92 -3.55
N VAL A 96 10.94 -17.88 -4.07
CA VAL A 96 10.38 -18.97 -4.89
C VAL A 96 10.83 -18.91 -6.35
N TYR A 97 10.89 -17.71 -6.94
CA TYR A 97 11.17 -17.46 -8.35
C TYR A 97 12.25 -16.38 -8.54
N PRO A 98 13.52 -16.63 -8.13
CA PRO A 98 14.57 -15.62 -8.12
C PRO A 98 14.85 -14.99 -9.49
N LYS A 99 14.65 -15.74 -10.58
CA LYS A 99 14.78 -15.23 -11.96
C LYS A 99 13.75 -14.15 -12.30
N LEU A 100 12.57 -14.19 -11.69
CA LEU A 100 11.47 -13.24 -11.90
C LEU A 100 11.51 -12.04 -10.94
N PHE A 101 12.40 -12.05 -9.94
CA PHE A 101 12.49 -11.01 -8.91
C PHE A 101 12.54 -9.59 -9.48
N ARG A 102 13.46 -9.32 -10.42
CA ARG A 102 13.63 -7.97 -11.00
C ARG A 102 12.38 -7.50 -11.75
N LEU A 103 11.73 -8.40 -12.45
CA LEU A 103 10.50 -8.11 -13.18
C LEU A 103 9.35 -7.81 -12.20
N SER A 104 9.19 -8.66 -11.17
CA SER A 104 8.19 -8.45 -10.12
C SER A 104 8.42 -7.15 -9.36
N LEU A 105 9.66 -6.83 -9.01
CA LEU A 105 10.00 -5.58 -8.33
C LEU A 105 9.59 -4.37 -9.19
N GLY A 106 9.88 -4.40 -10.50
CA GLY A 106 9.47 -3.34 -11.43
C GLY A 106 7.96 -3.14 -11.48
N PHE A 107 7.18 -4.21 -11.60
CA PHE A 107 5.72 -4.13 -11.60
C PHE A 107 5.17 -3.63 -10.25
N THR A 108 5.71 -4.12 -9.15
CA THR A 108 5.33 -3.69 -7.80
C THR A 108 5.60 -2.20 -7.58
N LEU A 109 6.75 -1.70 -8.03
CA LEU A 109 7.08 -0.26 -7.94
C LEU A 109 6.12 0.59 -8.77
N LEU A 110 5.79 0.17 -10.00
CA LEU A 110 4.81 0.86 -10.84
C LEU A 110 3.41 0.84 -10.22
N LEU A 111 3.00 -0.28 -9.64
CA LEU A 111 1.71 -0.41 -8.95
C LEU A 111 1.65 0.52 -7.73
N TYR A 112 2.69 0.54 -6.90
CA TYR A 112 2.77 1.45 -5.76
C TYR A 112 2.72 2.91 -6.22
N LEU A 113 3.49 3.28 -7.25
CA LEU A 113 3.44 4.63 -7.83
C LEU A 113 2.02 5.00 -8.31
N GLY A 114 1.31 4.08 -8.95
CA GLY A 114 -0.07 4.28 -9.38
C GLY A 114 -1.01 4.56 -8.20
N ILE A 115 -0.85 3.83 -7.10
CA ILE A 115 -1.63 4.02 -5.86
C ILE A 115 -1.31 5.38 -5.23
N VAL A 116 -0.03 5.77 -5.18
CA VAL A 116 0.39 7.09 -4.70
C VAL A 116 -0.27 8.19 -5.53
N LEU A 117 -0.12 8.15 -6.85
CA LEU A 117 -0.69 9.15 -7.75
C LEU A 117 -2.21 9.24 -7.64
N TYR A 118 -2.90 8.11 -7.55
CA TYR A 118 -4.34 8.05 -7.34
C TYR A 118 -4.73 8.78 -6.04
N ASP A 119 -4.06 8.49 -4.95
CA ASP A 119 -4.36 9.07 -3.64
C ASP A 119 -4.09 10.59 -3.60
N TYR A 120 -3.05 11.08 -4.30
CA TYR A 120 -2.86 12.51 -4.51
C TYR A 120 -3.98 13.15 -5.34
N TRP A 121 -4.38 12.49 -6.44
CA TRP A 121 -5.44 12.97 -7.30
C TRP A 121 -6.78 13.04 -6.57
N ASP A 122 -7.14 12.01 -5.81
CA ASP A 122 -8.35 11.93 -5.00
C ASP A 122 -8.40 13.06 -3.94
N PHE A 123 -7.28 13.27 -3.25
CA PHE A 123 -7.13 14.39 -2.32
C PHE A 123 -7.34 15.74 -3.02
N VAL A 124 -6.63 16.01 -4.12
CA VAL A 124 -6.73 17.30 -4.84
C VAL A 124 -8.15 17.55 -5.35
N ARG A 125 -8.82 16.52 -5.88
CA ARG A 125 -10.19 16.60 -6.39
C ARG A 125 -11.19 17.01 -5.30
N CYS A 126 -11.03 16.49 -4.08
CA CYS A 126 -11.85 16.88 -2.92
C CYS A 126 -11.74 18.40 -2.63
N PHE A 127 -10.53 18.96 -2.64
CA PHE A 127 -10.33 20.40 -2.39
C PHE A 127 -10.77 21.29 -3.56
N ALA A 128 -10.63 20.82 -4.81
CA ALA A 128 -11.02 21.59 -5.99
C ALA A 128 -12.53 21.83 -6.04
N ARG A 129 -13.35 20.85 -5.63
CA ARG A 129 -14.82 21.01 -5.59
C ARG A 129 -15.30 21.94 -4.49
N LYS A 130 -14.63 22.00 -3.34
CA LYS A 130 -15.01 22.93 -2.24
C LYS A 130 -14.81 24.41 -2.57
N LYS A 131 -14.15 24.74 -3.69
CA LYS A 131 -13.96 26.12 -4.17
C LYS A 131 -15.04 26.57 -5.17
N VAL A 132 -15.95 25.69 -5.58
CA VAL A 132 -17.10 25.98 -6.45
C VAL A 132 -18.35 26.03 -5.58
#